data_AF-A0A2T1F9F1-F1
#
_entry.id   AF-A0A2T1F9F1-F1
#
_cell.length_a   1.000
_cell.length_b   1.000
_cell.length_c   1.000
_cell.angle_alpha   90.00
_cell.angle_beta   90.00
_cell.angle_gamma   90.00
#
_symmetry.space_group_name_H-M   'P 1'
#
loop_
_entity.id
_entity.type
_entity.pdbx_description
1 polymer ?
#
loop_
_entity_poly.entity_id
_entity_poly.type
_entity_poly.pdbx_seq_one_letter_code
_entity_poly.pdbx_strand_id
1 'polypeptide(L)'
;MECPKCKHPNLEGGTLAGSMSVQWCPNCYGIWIPGREYEAWQKEHSQWYNKSEKPQATGTLGIEFTPSPYDSKAALCPEDGHYLSRAKVPFSRVPFYIERCMLCGGIWCDNGEWDILESLGFHTEIDKMFSPNWQAKARVQELAARERQVLTEKLGPDIAGYVLELAEVLADHPHADCAATYILRRAELKRREI
;
A
#
# COMPACT_ATOMS: atom_id res chain seq x y z
N MET A 1 28.68 0.61 4.32
CA MET A 1 27.41 0.59 5.07
C MET A 1 26.82 -0.79 4.88
N GLU A 2 26.50 -1.52 5.95
CA GLU A 2 25.96 -2.89 5.86
C GLU A 2 24.47 -2.87 5.49
N CYS A 3 24.02 -3.83 4.68
CA CYS A 3 22.61 -4.02 4.36
C CYS A 3 21.82 -4.47 5.60
N PRO A 4 20.76 -3.74 5.99
CA PRO A 4 20.03 -4.02 7.22
C PRO A 4 19.26 -5.35 7.19
N LYS A 5 18.86 -5.81 6.00
CA LYS A 5 18.02 -7.01 5.79
C LYS A 5 18.82 -8.30 5.59
N CYS A 6 19.68 -8.32 4.57
CA CYS A 6 20.44 -9.53 4.21
C CYS A 6 21.86 -9.57 4.79
N LYS A 7 22.29 -8.52 5.52
CA LYS A 7 23.63 -8.43 6.15
C LYS A 7 24.80 -8.46 5.16
N HIS A 8 24.53 -8.13 3.89
CA HIS A 8 25.59 -7.92 2.91
C HIS A 8 26.44 -6.71 3.33
N PRO A 9 27.78 -6.80 3.31
CA PRO A 9 28.66 -5.83 3.97
C PRO A 9 28.63 -4.42 3.37
N ASN A 10 28.27 -4.29 2.09
CA ASN A 10 28.35 -3.01 1.36
C ASN A 10 27.05 -2.68 0.62
N LEU A 11 26.44 -1.55 0.97
CA LEU A 11 25.51 -0.86 0.08
C LEU A 11 26.28 -0.01 -0.94
N GLU A 12 25.86 -0.07 -2.19
CA GLU A 12 26.45 0.67 -3.30
C GLU A 12 25.66 1.94 -3.59
N GLY A 13 26.33 3.00 -4.05
CA GLY A 13 25.66 4.24 -4.41
C GLY A 13 24.79 4.09 -5.65
N GLY A 14 23.68 4.81 -5.70
CA GLY A 14 22.77 4.85 -6.84
C GLY A 14 21.93 6.13 -6.86
N THR A 15 21.04 6.21 -7.85
CA THR A 15 20.09 7.32 -7.99
C THR A 15 18.68 6.76 -8.14
N LEU A 16 17.73 7.37 -7.43
CA LEU A 16 16.30 7.03 -7.47
C LEU A 16 15.49 8.26 -7.86
N ALA A 17 14.34 8.06 -8.53
CA ALA A 17 13.45 9.14 -8.94
C ALA A 17 14.16 10.31 -9.67
N GLY A 18 15.15 9.97 -10.51
CA GLY A 18 15.90 10.91 -11.34
C GLY A 18 17.03 11.68 -10.65
N SER A 19 16.86 12.10 -9.39
CA SER A 19 17.83 12.99 -8.71
C SER A 19 18.21 12.58 -7.29
N MET A 20 17.48 11.67 -6.66
CA MET A 20 17.68 11.34 -5.26
C MET A 20 18.88 10.40 -5.08
N SER A 21 19.89 10.83 -4.33
CA SER A 21 21.03 9.96 -3.98
C SER A 21 20.59 8.89 -2.99
N VAL A 22 20.80 7.62 -3.35
CA VAL A 22 20.42 6.45 -2.55
C VAL A 22 21.59 5.48 -2.43
N GLN A 23 21.43 4.49 -1.57
CA GLN A 23 22.30 3.33 -1.53
C GLN A 23 21.48 2.07 -1.70
N TRP A 24 21.93 1.11 -2.51
CA TRP A 24 21.19 -0.12 -2.77
C TRP A 24 22.05 -1.35 -2.46
N CYS A 25 21.41 -2.47 -2.15
CA CYS A 25 22.12 -3.71 -1.85
C CYS A 25 22.27 -4.57 -3.11
N PRO A 26 23.50 -4.95 -3.52
CA PRO A 26 23.70 -5.80 -4.70
C PRO A 26 23.19 -7.24 -4.55
N ASN A 27 22.87 -7.66 -3.32
CA ASN A 27 22.40 -9.01 -3.04
C ASN A 27 20.86 -9.12 -2.96
N CYS A 28 20.21 -8.24 -2.19
CA CYS A 28 18.76 -8.29 -2.01
C CYS A 28 18.00 -7.18 -2.76
N TYR A 29 18.71 -6.29 -3.45
CA TYR A 29 18.15 -5.18 -4.24
C TYR A 29 17.28 -4.19 -3.44
N GLY A 30 17.36 -4.24 -2.11
CA GLY A 30 16.73 -3.24 -1.24
C GLY A 30 17.48 -1.91 -1.31
N ILE A 31 16.75 -0.83 -1.10
CA ILE A 31 17.19 0.55 -1.27
C ILE A 31 17.10 1.26 0.09
N TRP A 32 18.23 1.81 0.52
CA TRP A 32 18.33 2.80 1.58
C TRP A 32 18.23 4.20 0.98
N ILE A 33 17.24 4.95 1.45
CA ILE A 33 17.01 6.33 1.08
C ILE A 33 17.33 7.20 2.31
N PRO A 34 18.41 8.01 2.29
CA PRO A 34 18.72 8.89 3.41
C PRO A 34 17.59 9.90 3.64
N GLY A 35 17.25 10.16 4.91
CA GLY A 35 16.10 10.99 5.27
C GLY A 35 16.17 12.41 4.69
N ARG A 36 17.38 13.00 4.68
CA ARG A 36 17.63 14.32 4.09
C ARG A 36 17.39 14.37 2.58
N GLU A 37 17.73 13.29 1.86
CA GLU A 37 17.61 13.21 0.40
C GLU A 37 16.13 13.07 0.03
N TYR A 38 15.41 12.23 0.77
CA TYR A 38 13.95 12.10 0.64
C TYR A 38 13.24 13.42 0.93
N GLU A 39 13.58 14.12 2.01
CA GLU A 39 12.95 15.40 2.37
C GLU A 39 13.23 16.50 1.33
N ALA A 40 14.48 16.58 0.83
CA ALA A 40 14.85 17.53 -0.22
C ALA A 40 14.06 17.26 -1.52
N TRP A 41 14.07 16.01 -1.97
CA TRP A 41 13.31 15.58 -3.14
C TRP A 41 11.80 15.82 -2.98
N GLN A 42 11.24 15.51 -1.80
CA GLN A 42 9.83 15.71 -1.50
C GLN A 42 9.46 17.20 -1.60
N LYS A 43 10.30 18.13 -1.13
CA LYS A 43 10.05 19.58 -1.23
C LYS A 43 10.01 20.07 -2.68
N GLU A 44 10.88 19.54 -3.54
CA GLU A 44 10.89 19.85 -4.97
C GLU A 44 9.64 19.32 -5.68
N HIS A 45 9.20 18.10 -5.33
CA HIS A 45 8.07 17.43 -5.97
C HIS A 45 6.69 17.86 -5.42
N SER A 46 6.62 18.31 -4.17
CA SER A 46 5.37 18.82 -3.53
C SER A 46 4.79 20.04 -4.24
N GLN A 47 5.63 20.82 -4.93
CA GLN A 47 5.20 21.98 -5.70
C GLN A 47 4.44 21.60 -6.98
N TRP A 48 4.66 20.38 -7.49
CA TRP A 48 4.09 19.89 -8.74
C TRP A 48 2.92 18.91 -8.51
N TYR A 49 3.05 18.02 -7.52
CA TYR A 49 2.07 16.95 -7.24
C TYR A 49 0.72 17.44 -6.68
N ASN A 50 0.69 18.62 -6.03
CA ASN A 50 -0.56 19.20 -5.52
C ASN A 50 -1.54 19.67 -6.62
N LYS A 51 -1.14 19.66 -7.91
CA LYS A 51 -1.99 20.07 -9.04
C LYS A 51 -2.68 18.90 -9.77
N SER A 52 -2.18 17.68 -9.60
CA SER A 52 -2.77 16.48 -10.19
C SER A 52 -3.68 15.82 -9.15
N GLU A 53 -4.92 15.50 -9.54
CA GLU A 53 -5.82 14.67 -8.73
C GLU A 53 -5.04 13.41 -8.32
N LYS A 54 -4.78 13.28 -7.01
CA LYS A 54 -4.14 12.07 -6.48
C LYS A 54 -4.95 10.90 -6.99
N PRO A 55 -4.33 9.85 -7.54
CA PRO A 55 -5.04 8.60 -7.78
C PRO A 55 -5.66 8.23 -6.44
N GLN A 56 -6.99 8.33 -6.33
CA GLN A 56 -7.67 7.54 -5.31
C GLN A 56 -7.32 6.13 -5.72
N ALA A 57 -6.48 5.45 -4.94
CA ALA A 57 -6.14 4.06 -5.16
C ALA A 57 -7.43 3.23 -5.01
N THR A 58 -8.26 3.25 -6.05
CA THR A 58 -9.51 2.52 -6.17
C THR A 58 -9.18 1.20 -6.82
N GLY A 59 -8.59 0.32 -6.02
CA GLY A 59 -8.30 -1.04 -6.42
C GLY A 59 -6.85 -1.44 -6.22
N THR A 60 -6.68 -2.74 -6.06
CA THR A 60 -5.39 -3.40 -6.06
C THR A 60 -4.78 -3.24 -7.44
N LEU A 61 -3.70 -2.47 -7.57
CA LEU A 61 -2.91 -2.47 -8.81
C LEU A 61 -2.44 -3.91 -9.06
N GLY A 62 -2.63 -4.40 -10.30
CA GLY A 62 -2.17 -5.72 -10.75
C GLY A 62 -0.67 -5.83 -10.89
N ILE A 63 0.10 -5.17 -10.01
CA ILE A 63 1.55 -5.26 -9.98
C ILE A 63 1.92 -6.61 -9.40
N GLU A 64 2.57 -7.42 -10.22
CA GLU A 64 3.14 -8.69 -9.80
C GLU A 64 4.34 -8.40 -8.89
N PHE A 65 4.08 -8.45 -7.58
CA PHE A 65 5.06 -8.18 -6.54
C PHE A 65 5.22 -9.40 -5.65
N THR A 66 6.47 -9.78 -5.42
CA THR A 66 6.86 -10.80 -4.45
C THR A 66 7.59 -10.11 -3.31
N PRO A 67 7.05 -10.10 -2.08
CA PRO A 67 7.76 -9.56 -0.92
C PRO A 67 9.14 -10.20 -0.77
N SER A 68 10.10 -9.39 -0.32
CA SER A 68 11.44 -9.85 -0.02
C SER A 68 11.41 -11.02 0.97
N PRO A 69 12.25 -12.05 0.80
CA PRO A 69 12.38 -13.13 1.79
C PRO A 69 12.92 -12.63 3.14
N TYR A 70 13.41 -11.38 3.18
CA TYR A 70 13.89 -10.72 4.39
C TYR A 70 12.88 -9.75 5.00
N ASP A 71 11.68 -9.60 4.43
CA ASP A 71 10.69 -8.62 4.89
C ASP A 71 10.39 -8.82 6.38
N SER A 72 10.17 -10.06 6.84
CA SER A 72 9.88 -10.37 8.26
C SER A 72 11.01 -10.07 9.25
N LYS A 73 12.24 -9.78 8.77
CA LYS A 73 13.37 -9.49 9.64
C LYS A 73 13.34 -8.04 10.11
N ALA A 74 13.48 -7.86 11.43
CA ALA A 74 13.74 -6.55 12.01
C ALA A 74 15.09 -6.01 11.51
N ALA A 75 15.12 -4.73 11.22
CA ALA A 75 16.27 -4.03 10.65
C ALA A 75 16.74 -2.90 11.58
N LEU A 76 18.06 -2.69 11.60
CA LEU A 76 18.67 -1.50 12.19
C LEU A 76 18.97 -0.51 11.07
N CYS A 77 18.79 0.77 11.37
CA CYS A 77 19.15 1.87 10.49
C CYS A 77 20.64 1.76 10.16
N PRO A 78 21.00 1.73 8.87
CA PRO A 78 22.37 1.51 8.48
C PRO A 78 23.23 2.79 8.62
N GLU A 79 22.62 3.96 8.88
CA GLU A 79 23.31 5.22 9.23
C GLU A 79 23.58 5.38 10.73
N ASP A 80 22.60 5.08 11.59
CA ASP A 80 22.64 5.43 13.02
C ASP A 80 22.40 4.26 13.99
N GLY A 81 22.12 3.06 13.48
CA GLY A 81 21.92 1.84 14.28
C GLY A 81 20.59 1.74 15.04
N HIS A 82 19.65 2.67 14.91
CA HIS A 82 18.34 2.58 15.56
C HIS A 82 17.42 1.58 14.88
N TYR A 83 16.48 0.99 15.61
CA TYR A 83 15.47 0.13 14.98
C TYR A 83 14.63 0.89 13.95
N LEU A 84 14.48 0.29 12.77
CA LEU A 84 13.54 0.80 11.79
C LEU A 84 12.11 0.46 12.24
N SER A 85 11.27 1.49 12.27
CA SER A 85 9.83 1.34 12.48
C SER A 85 9.18 0.88 11.18
N ARG A 86 8.07 0.13 11.28
CA ARG A 86 7.38 -0.45 10.11
C ARG A 86 5.99 0.15 9.93
N ALA A 87 5.62 0.45 8.69
CA ALA A 87 4.27 0.85 8.31
C ALA A 87 3.72 -0.12 7.25
N LYS A 88 2.56 -0.73 7.52
CA LYS A 88 1.91 -1.63 6.55
C LYS A 88 1.32 -0.82 5.40
N VAL A 89 1.52 -1.28 4.17
CA VAL A 89 0.91 -0.74 2.95
C VAL A 89 0.00 -1.83 2.35
N PRO A 90 -1.34 -1.73 2.53
CA PRO A 90 -2.26 -2.81 2.18
C PRO A 90 -2.91 -2.67 0.79
N PHE A 91 -2.32 -1.88 -0.11
CA PHE A 91 -2.95 -1.51 -1.39
C PHE A 91 -2.48 -2.34 -2.60
N SER A 92 -1.50 -3.22 -2.39
CA SER A 92 -1.04 -4.22 -3.35
C SER A 92 -1.72 -5.57 -3.10
N ARG A 93 -1.65 -6.48 -4.09
CA ARG A 93 -2.25 -7.83 -3.98
C ARG A 93 -1.70 -8.59 -2.78
N VAL A 94 -0.41 -8.42 -2.52
CA VAL A 94 0.26 -8.88 -1.31
C VAL A 94 0.68 -7.64 -0.54
N PRO A 95 0.20 -7.42 0.69
CA PRO A 95 0.60 -6.27 1.50
C PRO A 95 2.10 -6.34 1.82
N PHE A 96 2.73 -5.19 1.95
CA PHE A 96 4.14 -5.06 2.30
C PHE A 96 4.35 -4.02 3.39
N TYR A 97 5.60 -3.84 3.83
CA TYR A 97 5.94 -2.98 4.94
C TYR A 97 7.09 -2.05 4.59
N ILE A 98 6.81 -0.75 4.57
CA ILE A 98 7.88 0.24 4.46
C ILE A 98 8.51 0.44 5.84
N GLU A 99 9.83 0.55 5.86
CA GLU A 99 10.60 0.73 7.07
C GLU A 99 11.23 2.13 7.13
N ARG A 100 11.21 2.77 8.31
CA ARG A 100 11.73 4.12 8.51
C ARG A 100 12.44 4.27 9.84
N CYS A 101 13.60 4.93 9.83
CA CYS A 101 14.29 5.33 11.05
C CYS A 101 13.59 6.54 11.66
N MET A 102 13.23 6.46 12.94
CA MET A 102 12.58 7.56 13.66
C MET A 102 13.57 8.63 14.14
N LEU A 103 14.89 8.37 14.03
CA LEU A 103 15.94 9.32 14.39
C LEU A 103 16.39 10.15 13.17
N CYS A 104 17.02 9.54 12.16
CA CYS A 104 17.51 10.25 10.98
C CYS A 104 16.46 10.44 9.87
N GLY A 105 15.28 9.81 9.99
CA GLY A 105 14.22 9.88 9.00
C GLY A 105 14.45 9.05 7.73
N GLY A 106 15.57 8.33 7.63
CA GLY A 106 15.90 7.48 6.48
C GLY A 106 14.93 6.31 6.31
N ILE A 107 14.75 5.88 5.07
CA ILE A 107 13.74 4.93 4.64
C ILE A 107 14.43 3.73 4.02
N TRP A 108 13.98 2.54 4.38
CA TRP A 108 14.35 1.32 3.71
C TRP A 108 13.15 0.79 2.93
N CYS A 109 13.36 0.57 1.63
CA CYS A 109 12.44 -0.11 0.75
C CYS A 109 13.08 -1.43 0.32
N ASP A 110 12.40 -2.55 0.53
CA ASP A 110 12.80 -3.80 -0.11
C ASP A 110 12.60 -3.70 -1.64
N ASN A 111 13.20 -4.64 -2.36
CA ASN A 111 13.18 -4.65 -3.82
C ASN A 111 11.75 -4.54 -4.38
N GLY A 112 11.52 -3.56 -5.26
CA GLY A 112 10.22 -3.32 -5.90
C GLY A 112 9.20 -2.55 -5.06
N GLU A 113 9.44 -2.30 -3.76
CA GLU A 113 8.48 -1.57 -2.92
C GLU A 113 8.36 -0.09 -3.32
N TRP A 114 9.47 0.54 -3.71
CA TRP A 114 9.44 1.93 -4.20
C TRP A 114 8.56 2.07 -5.44
N ASP A 115 8.69 1.17 -6.41
CA ASP A 115 7.91 1.21 -7.66
C ASP A 115 6.41 1.09 -7.37
N ILE A 116 6.04 0.27 -6.39
CA ILE A 116 4.65 0.15 -5.93
C ILE A 116 4.19 1.46 -5.29
N LEU A 117 4.98 2.05 -4.41
CA LEU A 117 4.66 3.35 -3.83
C LEU A 117 4.51 4.44 -4.91
N GLU A 118 5.33 4.39 -5.96
CA GLU A 118 5.27 5.32 -7.08
C GLU A 118 3.96 5.16 -7.84
N SER A 119 3.63 3.93 -8.24
CA SER A 119 2.40 3.59 -8.96
C SER A 119 1.12 3.92 -8.18
N LEU A 120 1.16 3.83 -6.85
CA LEU A 120 0.05 4.19 -5.96
C LEU A 120 0.01 5.69 -5.64
N GLY A 121 1.00 6.48 -6.08
CA GLY A 121 1.09 7.90 -5.76
C GLY A 121 1.42 8.20 -4.29
N PHE A 122 1.97 7.21 -3.58
CA PHE A 122 2.26 7.23 -2.15
C PHE A 122 3.73 7.50 -1.82
N HIS A 123 4.63 7.35 -2.79
CA HIS A 123 6.06 7.65 -2.69
C HIS A 123 6.37 9.09 -2.23
N THR A 124 5.45 10.05 -2.38
CA THR A 124 5.60 11.43 -1.90
C THR A 124 5.06 11.67 -0.49
N GLU A 125 4.46 10.66 0.16
CA GLU A 125 3.78 10.81 1.46
C GLU A 125 4.14 9.65 2.43
N ILE A 126 5.34 9.08 2.30
CA ILE A 126 5.80 7.94 3.12
C ILE A 126 5.75 8.27 4.61
N ASP A 127 6.09 9.49 5.01
CA ASP A 127 6.04 9.97 6.40
C ASP A 127 4.64 9.82 7.01
N LYS A 128 3.58 10.05 6.21
CA LYS A 128 2.19 9.99 6.67
C LYS A 128 1.76 8.57 6.99
N MET A 129 2.37 7.55 6.36
CA MET A 129 2.05 6.14 6.59
C MET A 129 2.37 5.68 8.00
N PHE A 130 3.29 6.36 8.68
CA PHE A 130 3.65 6.08 10.06
C PHE A 130 2.70 6.74 11.06
N SER A 131 1.71 7.52 10.59
CA SER A 131 0.71 8.13 11.46
C SER A 131 -0.45 7.16 11.78
N PRO A 132 -0.98 7.18 13.03
CA PRO A 132 -2.13 6.36 13.39
C PRO A 132 -3.38 6.60 12.52
N ASN A 133 -3.60 7.85 12.11
CA ASN A 133 -4.75 8.23 11.28
C ASN A 133 -4.67 7.61 9.89
N TRP A 134 -3.48 7.61 9.27
CA TRP A 134 -3.29 6.96 7.98
C TRP A 134 -3.48 5.45 8.09
N GLN A 135 -2.89 4.81 9.11
CA GLN A 135 -3.04 3.37 9.34
C GLN A 135 -4.49 2.97 9.63
N ALA A 136 -5.28 3.82 10.30
CA ALA A 136 -6.72 3.59 10.47
C ALA A 136 -7.47 3.63 9.13
N LYS A 137 -7.21 4.64 8.30
CA LYS A 137 -7.82 4.75 6.95
C LYS A 137 -7.43 3.58 6.05
N ALA A 138 -6.16 3.20 6.03
CA ALA A 138 -5.66 2.10 5.23
C ALA A 138 -6.32 0.77 5.61
N ARG A 139 -6.56 0.52 6.90
CA ARG A 139 -7.30 -0.68 7.37
C ARG A 139 -8.75 -0.73 6.89
N VAL A 140 -9.45 0.40 6.89
CA VAL A 140 -10.84 0.48 6.38
C VAL A 140 -10.87 0.19 4.88
N GLN A 141 -9.93 0.77 4.12
CA GLN A 141 -9.82 0.54 2.68
C GLN A 141 -9.44 -0.92 2.35
N GLU A 142 -8.51 -1.52 3.10
CA GLU A 142 -8.13 -2.92 2.98
C GLU A 142 -9.34 -3.85 3.19
N LEU A 143 -10.13 -3.61 4.24
CA LEU A 143 -11.33 -4.40 4.53
C LEU A 143 -12.33 -4.33 3.38
N ALA A 144 -12.64 -3.11 2.90
CA ALA A 144 -13.57 -2.92 1.79
C ALA A 144 -13.07 -3.57 0.48
N ALA A 145 -11.76 -3.51 0.20
CA ALA A 145 -11.17 -4.17 -0.96
C ALA A 145 -11.30 -5.71 -0.86
N ARG A 146 -11.05 -6.27 0.33
CA ARG A 146 -11.20 -7.71 0.58
C ARG A 146 -12.65 -8.17 0.43
N GLU A 147 -13.62 -7.41 0.93
CA GLU A 147 -15.05 -7.71 0.79
C GLU A 147 -15.46 -7.74 -0.69
N ARG A 148 -15.02 -6.75 -1.48
CA ARG A 148 -15.21 -6.72 -2.94
C ARG A 148 -14.60 -7.93 -3.63
N GLN A 149 -13.39 -8.32 -3.26
CA GLN A 149 -12.72 -9.49 -3.83
C GLN A 149 -13.51 -10.76 -3.53
N VAL A 150 -13.94 -10.98 -2.28
CA VAL A 150 -14.73 -12.15 -1.89
C VAL A 150 -16.07 -12.21 -2.63
N LEU A 151 -16.74 -11.07 -2.82
CA LEU A 151 -17.97 -11.00 -3.62
C LEU A 151 -17.71 -11.42 -5.08
N THR A 152 -16.64 -10.89 -5.67
CA THR A 152 -16.24 -11.18 -7.05
C THR A 152 -15.89 -12.66 -7.24
N GLU A 153 -15.13 -13.25 -6.32
CA GLU A 153 -14.78 -14.67 -6.35
C GLU A 153 -15.99 -15.59 -6.24
N LYS A 154 -17.00 -15.22 -5.43
CA LYS A 154 -18.19 -16.05 -5.21
C LYS A 154 -19.27 -15.91 -6.27
N LEU A 155 -19.46 -14.69 -6.80
CA LEU A 155 -20.58 -14.35 -7.69
C LEU A 155 -20.16 -14.25 -9.15
N GLY A 156 -18.85 -14.19 -9.42
CA GLY A 156 -18.32 -13.79 -10.73
C GLY A 156 -18.35 -12.26 -10.91
N PRO A 157 -17.55 -11.74 -11.85
CA PRO A 157 -17.35 -10.29 -12.02
C PRO A 157 -18.65 -9.55 -12.37
N ASP A 158 -19.49 -10.13 -13.21
CA ASP A 158 -20.71 -9.44 -13.69
C ASP A 158 -21.74 -9.25 -12.58
N ILE A 159 -22.06 -10.32 -11.84
CA ILE A 159 -23.04 -10.27 -10.75
C ILE A 159 -22.50 -9.44 -9.58
N ALA A 160 -21.21 -9.60 -9.25
CA ALA A 160 -20.57 -8.79 -8.22
C ALA A 160 -20.63 -7.29 -8.57
N GLY A 161 -20.43 -6.92 -9.83
CA GLY A 161 -20.58 -5.55 -10.31
C GLY A 161 -21.95 -4.96 -9.98
N TYR A 162 -23.04 -5.66 -10.32
CA TYR A 162 -24.40 -5.20 -9.99
C TYR A 162 -24.65 -5.07 -8.49
N VAL A 163 -24.15 -6.02 -7.69
CA VAL A 163 -24.32 -5.98 -6.23
C VAL A 163 -23.58 -4.80 -5.63
N LEU A 164 -22.36 -4.52 -6.08
CA LEU A 164 -21.55 -3.40 -5.60
C LEU A 164 -22.17 -2.05 -5.98
N GLU A 165 -22.62 -1.90 -7.22
CA GLU A 165 -23.29 -0.68 -7.68
C GLU A 165 -24.58 -0.42 -6.88
N LEU A 166 -25.39 -1.46 -6.68
CA LEU A 166 -26.60 -1.33 -5.88
C LEU A 166 -26.29 -0.99 -4.42
N ALA A 167 -25.23 -1.55 -3.84
CA ALA A 167 -24.82 -1.24 -2.48
C ALA A 167 -24.46 0.24 -2.31
N GLU A 168 -23.76 0.83 -3.26
CA GLU A 168 -23.45 2.28 -3.27
C GLU A 168 -24.72 3.13 -3.38
N VAL A 169 -25.65 2.77 -4.28
CA VAL A 169 -26.95 3.48 -4.42
C VAL A 169 -27.76 3.42 -3.12
N LEU A 170 -27.70 2.31 -2.39
CA LEU A 170 -28.47 2.12 -1.16
C LEU A 170 -27.78 2.67 0.09
N ALA A 171 -26.48 3.00 0.05
CA ALA A 171 -25.70 3.36 1.23
C ALA A 171 -26.32 4.53 2.04
N ASP A 172 -26.87 5.53 1.35
CA ASP A 172 -27.51 6.70 1.96
C ASP A 172 -29.05 6.65 1.88
N HIS A 173 -29.64 5.54 1.42
CA HIS A 173 -31.09 5.45 1.24
C HIS A 173 -31.81 5.05 2.55
N PRO A 174 -32.84 5.81 3.02
CA PRO A 174 -33.52 5.55 4.30
C PRO A 174 -34.18 4.17 4.47
N HIS A 175 -34.38 3.46 3.37
CA HIS A 175 -35.05 2.15 3.32
C HIS A 175 -34.19 1.05 2.67
N ALA A 176 -32.86 1.14 2.80
CA ALA A 176 -31.92 0.15 2.27
C ALA A 176 -32.18 -1.29 2.77
N ASP A 177 -32.66 -1.42 4.01
CA ASP A 177 -33.04 -2.67 4.65
C ASP A 177 -34.20 -3.40 3.94
N CYS A 178 -35.18 -2.63 3.44
CA CYS A 178 -36.31 -3.15 2.67
C CYS A 178 -35.84 -3.78 1.35
N ALA A 179 -34.93 -3.11 0.64
CA ALA A 179 -34.35 -3.63 -0.60
C ALA A 179 -33.54 -4.91 -0.36
N ALA A 180 -32.67 -4.92 0.65
CA ALA A 180 -31.89 -6.10 1.03
C ALA A 180 -32.79 -7.30 1.38
N THR A 181 -33.85 -7.06 2.16
CA THR A 181 -34.83 -8.09 2.55
C THR A 181 -35.57 -8.66 1.35
N TYR A 182 -35.99 -7.82 0.40
CA TYR A 182 -36.65 -8.28 -0.84
C TYR A 182 -35.75 -9.20 -1.66
N ILE A 183 -34.48 -8.81 -1.85
CA ILE A 183 -33.48 -9.60 -2.62
C ILE A 183 -33.28 -10.97 -1.96
N LEU A 184 -33.05 -11.00 -0.63
CA LEU A 184 -32.86 -12.23 0.11
C LEU A 184 -34.07 -13.16 0.00
N ARG A 185 -35.28 -12.62 0.23
CA ARG A 185 -36.53 -13.38 0.12
C ARG A 185 -36.75 -13.94 -1.28
N ARG A 186 -36.44 -13.18 -2.33
CA ARG A 186 -36.55 -13.63 -3.73
C ARG A 186 -35.64 -14.82 -4.02
N ALA A 187 -34.40 -14.79 -3.53
CA ALA A 187 -33.45 -15.89 -3.67
C ALA A 187 -33.91 -17.15 -2.91
N GLU A 188 -34.43 -17.00 -1.70
CA GLU A 188 -34.99 -18.10 -0.91
C GLU A 188 -36.19 -18.77 -1.56
N LEU A 189 -37.13 -17.97 -2.08
CA LEU A 189 -38.29 -18.52 -2.80
C LEU A 189 -37.84 -19.32 -4.02
N LYS A 190 -36.86 -18.83 -4.78
CA LYS A 190 -36.36 -19.54 -5.96
C LYS A 190 -35.70 -20.86 -5.61
N ARG A 191 -34.96 -20.94 -4.49
CA ARG A 191 -34.36 -22.18 -3.99
C ARG A 191 -35.37 -23.23 -3.56
N ARG A 192 -36.60 -22.84 -3.19
CA ARG A 192 -37.68 -23.78 -2.81
C ARG A 192 -38.42 -24.35 -4.03
N GLU A 193 -38.29 -23.73 -5.20
CA GLU A 193 -38.89 -24.20 -6.45
C GLU A 193 -38.00 -25.20 -7.20
N ILE A 194 -36.72 -25.32 -6.81
CA ILE A 194 -35.70 -26.22 -7.38
C ILE A 194 -35.60 -27.45 -6.49
#